data_AF-A0A1I5EVT4-F1
#
_entry.id   AF-A0A1I5EVT4-F1
#
_cell.length_a   1.000
_cell.length_b   1.000
_cell.length_c   1.000
_cell.angle_alpha   90.00
_cell.angle_beta   90.00
_cell.angle_gamma   90.00
#
_symmetry.space_group_name_H-M   'P 1'
#
loop_
_entity.id
_entity.type
_entity.pdbx_description
1 polymer ?
#
loop_
_entity_poly.entity_id
_entity_poly.type
_entity_poly.pdbx_seq_one_letter_code
_entity_poly.pdbx_strand_id
1 'polypeptide(L)'
;MLISKKELLAQTGISYGQLYRWKRERLIPEEWFMKQSSYTGQETFFPKEQILNRIKMIQELKDNYSLEELAKMLSPESTEVGFDLEDLKEIEEINSDMLPIFQTILDKKTYSYIDVLMFVILSKLKEELNLNEKQTGTLLEGLKMHLEGMKTTDYILIIFNQETNYFAVISQEQSPIYLDTRFEIVKKIRMNEVSNQIKFKYSKVFNSDMENKNGDSSKGASDPSYSDRQASSEGENNRSNSKKKENEDIFLKFNNWEVRL
;
A
#
# COMPACT_ATOMS: atom_id res chain seq x y z
N MET A 1 -5.03 11.28 -15.43
CA MET A 1 -5.35 11.27 -16.88
C MET A 1 -5.13 9.87 -17.42
N LEU A 2 -5.91 9.45 -18.43
CA LEU A 2 -5.77 8.15 -19.08
C LEU A 2 -4.92 8.25 -20.36
N ILE A 3 -4.33 7.14 -20.78
CA ILE A 3 -3.65 6.98 -22.08
C ILE A 3 -4.23 5.77 -22.81
N SER A 4 -4.47 5.90 -24.12
CA SER A 4 -4.92 4.76 -24.94
C SER A 4 -3.79 3.74 -25.13
N LYS A 5 -4.13 2.47 -25.35
CA LYS A 5 -3.14 1.44 -25.74
C LYS A 5 -2.30 1.87 -26.94
N LYS A 6 -2.91 2.50 -27.94
CA LYS A 6 -2.22 2.94 -29.16
C LYS A 6 -1.15 3.98 -28.84
N GLU A 7 -1.50 5.00 -28.06
CA GLU A 7 -0.56 6.05 -27.63
C GLU A 7 0.53 5.47 -26.72
N LEU A 8 0.17 4.56 -25.81
CA LEU A 8 1.12 3.93 -24.90
C LEU A 8 2.24 3.19 -25.64
N LEU A 9 1.87 2.35 -26.62
CA LEU A 9 2.84 1.60 -27.44
C LEU A 9 3.71 2.57 -28.26
N ALA A 10 3.12 3.64 -28.80
CA ALA A 10 3.85 4.65 -29.56
C ALA A 10 4.85 5.43 -28.71
N GLN A 11 4.49 5.80 -27.48
CA GLN A 11 5.36 6.58 -26.58
C GLN A 11 6.48 5.75 -25.96
N THR A 12 6.23 4.48 -25.65
CA THR A 12 7.20 3.63 -24.92
C THR A 12 8.05 2.75 -25.84
N GLY A 13 7.66 2.61 -27.11
CA GLY A 13 8.36 1.78 -28.09
C GLY A 13 8.23 0.27 -27.86
N ILE A 14 7.42 -0.18 -26.89
CA ILE A 14 7.17 -1.61 -26.69
C ILE A 14 6.17 -2.14 -27.73
N SER A 15 6.29 -3.43 -28.05
CA SER A 15 5.33 -4.13 -28.89
C SER A 15 4.05 -4.48 -28.13
N TYR A 16 2.96 -4.68 -28.88
CA TYR A 16 1.70 -5.22 -28.34
C TYR A 16 1.92 -6.56 -27.61
N GLY A 17 2.77 -7.43 -28.16
CA GLY A 17 3.11 -8.72 -27.55
C GLY A 17 3.81 -8.56 -26.20
N GLN A 18 4.75 -7.62 -26.07
CA GLN A 18 5.43 -7.33 -24.80
C GLN A 18 4.46 -6.87 -23.72
N LEU A 19 3.57 -5.91 -24.03
CA LEU A 19 2.58 -5.39 -23.09
C LEU A 19 1.70 -6.50 -22.51
N TYR A 20 1.20 -7.39 -23.36
CA TYR A 20 0.35 -8.51 -22.93
C TYR A 20 1.13 -9.64 -22.26
N ARG A 21 2.40 -9.87 -22.65
CA ARG A 21 3.27 -10.79 -21.92
C ARG A 21 3.46 -10.28 -20.50
N TRP A 22 3.82 -9.03 -20.31
CA TRP A 22 4.01 -8.41 -19.00
C TRP A 22 2.75 -8.41 -18.14
N LYS A 23 1.56 -8.28 -18.74
CA LYS A 23 0.29 -8.53 -18.03
C LYS A 23 0.22 -9.94 -17.45
N ARG A 24 0.50 -10.97 -18.27
CA ARG A 24 0.41 -12.38 -17.83
C ARG A 24 1.46 -12.74 -16.79
N GLU A 25 2.65 -12.16 -16.89
CA GLU A 25 3.73 -12.29 -15.90
C GLU A 25 3.48 -11.44 -14.63
N ARG A 26 2.32 -10.77 -14.50
CA ARG A 26 1.96 -9.91 -13.36
C ARG A 26 2.89 -8.71 -13.13
N LEU A 27 3.66 -8.31 -14.14
CA LEU A 27 4.50 -7.12 -14.12
C LEU A 27 3.68 -5.83 -14.22
N ILE A 28 2.51 -5.91 -14.84
CA ILE A 28 1.54 -4.82 -14.95
C ILE A 28 0.21 -5.34 -14.39
N PRO A 29 -0.38 -4.67 -13.38
CA PRO A 29 -1.63 -5.10 -12.79
C PRO A 29 -2.76 -5.18 -13.82
N GLU A 30 -3.64 -6.18 -13.70
CA GLU A 30 -4.71 -6.41 -14.67
C GLU A 30 -5.76 -5.30 -14.64
N GLU A 31 -6.02 -4.75 -13.46
CA GLU A 31 -6.93 -3.64 -13.21
C GLU A 31 -6.55 -2.35 -13.96
N TRP A 32 -5.29 -2.19 -14.37
CA TRP A 32 -4.86 -1.06 -15.19
C TRP A 32 -5.35 -1.16 -16.64
N PHE A 33 -5.80 -2.34 -17.09
CA PHE A 33 -6.33 -2.56 -18.44
C PHE A 33 -7.83 -2.22 -18.52
N MET A 34 -8.17 -0.93 -18.42
CA MET A 34 -9.56 -0.45 -18.44
C MET A 34 -10.14 -0.50 -19.85
N LYS A 35 -11.10 -1.39 -20.07
CA LYS A 35 -11.82 -1.47 -21.34
C LYS A 35 -12.97 -0.47 -21.37
N GLN A 36 -12.98 0.41 -22.37
CA GLN A 36 -14.02 1.41 -22.58
C GLN A 36 -14.63 1.26 -23.98
N SER A 37 -15.92 1.53 -24.10
CA SER A 37 -16.59 1.58 -25.41
C SER A 37 -16.15 2.82 -26.18
N SER A 38 -15.81 2.66 -27.45
CA SER A 38 -15.46 3.73 -28.38
C SER A 38 -16.35 3.67 -29.63
N TYR A 39 -16.37 4.75 -30.42
CA TYR A 39 -17.17 4.84 -31.65
C TYR A 39 -16.85 3.71 -32.65
N THR A 40 -15.63 3.16 -32.63
CA THR A 40 -15.17 2.09 -33.51
C THR A 40 -15.04 0.73 -32.82
N GLY A 41 -15.57 0.55 -31.59
CA GLY A 41 -15.56 -0.73 -30.88
C GLY A 41 -15.23 -0.60 -29.39
N GLN A 42 -14.29 -1.42 -28.92
CA GLN A 42 -13.79 -1.39 -27.54
C GLN A 42 -12.31 -1.04 -27.53
N GLU A 43 -11.94 -0.03 -26.76
CA GLU A 43 -10.57 0.43 -26.60
C GLU A 43 -10.08 0.18 -25.17
N THR A 44 -8.77 0.03 -25.01
CA THR A 44 -8.15 -0.17 -23.69
C THR A 44 -7.38 1.08 -23.32
N PHE A 45 -7.67 1.59 -22.13
CA PHE A 45 -7.04 2.75 -21.52
C PHE A 45 -6.28 2.35 -20.27
N PHE A 46 -5.26 3.13 -19.94
CA PHE A 46 -4.38 2.90 -18.79
C PHE A 46 -4.24 4.19 -17.97
N PRO A 47 -3.99 4.11 -16.65
CA PRO A 47 -3.61 5.27 -15.86
C PRO A 47 -2.25 5.77 -16.34
N LYS A 48 -2.22 6.93 -17.01
CA LYS A 48 -1.10 7.36 -17.85
C LYS A 48 0.25 7.39 -17.13
N GLU A 49 0.30 8.02 -15.96
CA GLU A 49 1.56 8.18 -15.21
C GLU A 49 2.07 6.83 -14.70
N GLN A 50 1.18 6.03 -14.11
CA GLN A 50 1.51 4.71 -13.56
C GLN A 50 2.08 3.76 -14.63
N ILE A 51 1.38 3.63 -15.77
CA ILE A 51 1.79 2.68 -16.82
C ILE A 51 3.09 3.09 -17.49
N LEU A 52 3.33 4.39 -17.69
CA LEU A 52 4.56 4.90 -18.29
C LEU A 52 5.75 4.66 -17.36
N ASN A 53 5.60 4.97 -16.07
CA ASN A 53 6.63 4.71 -15.06
C ASN A 53 6.93 3.20 -14.95
N ARG A 54 5.89 2.35 -14.95
CA ARG A 54 6.05 0.90 -14.87
C ARG A 54 6.77 0.33 -16.09
N ILE A 55 6.42 0.76 -17.30
CA ILE A 55 7.09 0.29 -18.53
C ILE A 55 8.56 0.72 -18.53
N LYS A 56 8.85 1.97 -18.17
CA LYS A 56 10.23 2.46 -18.07
C LYS A 56 11.05 1.58 -17.11
N MET A 57 10.52 1.31 -15.92
CA MET A 57 11.18 0.45 -14.93
C MET A 57 11.41 -0.97 -15.45
N ILE A 58 10.43 -1.59 -16.11
CA ILE A 58 10.61 -2.92 -16.69
C ILE A 58 11.69 -2.89 -17.78
N GLN A 59 11.72 -1.86 -18.63
CA GLN A 59 12.73 -1.72 -19.68
C GLN A 59 14.16 -1.55 -19.13
N GLU A 60 14.32 -0.83 -18.02
CA GLU A 60 15.61 -0.62 -17.36
C GLU A 60 16.14 -1.88 -16.66
N LEU A 61 15.24 -2.74 -16.15
CA LEU A 61 15.61 -3.90 -15.32
C LEU A 61 15.63 -5.24 -16.06
N LYS A 62 14.90 -5.40 -17.17
CA LYS A 62 14.77 -6.68 -17.91
C LYS A 62 16.09 -7.31 -18.36
N ASP A 63 17.15 -6.52 -18.48
CA ASP A 63 18.46 -7.00 -18.93
C ASP A 63 19.29 -7.55 -17.76
N ASN A 64 18.94 -7.18 -16.52
CA ASN A 64 19.63 -7.58 -15.30
C ASN A 64 18.87 -8.64 -14.48
N TYR A 65 17.57 -8.80 -14.72
CA TYR A 65 16.68 -9.67 -13.94
C TYR A 65 15.75 -10.48 -14.83
N SER A 66 15.45 -11.71 -14.41
CA SER A 66 14.42 -12.54 -15.03
C SER A 66 13.03 -11.91 -14.85
N LEU A 67 12.08 -12.28 -15.73
CA LEU A 67 10.70 -11.79 -15.64
C LEU A 67 10.03 -12.17 -14.31
N GLU A 68 10.39 -13.31 -13.72
CA GLU A 68 9.86 -13.74 -12.42
C GLU A 68 10.40 -12.89 -11.27
N GLU A 69 11.70 -12.57 -11.27
CA GLU A 69 12.31 -11.66 -10.28
C GLU A 69 11.71 -10.26 -10.39
N LEU A 70 11.52 -9.76 -11.62
CA LEU A 70 10.84 -8.50 -11.84
C LEU A 70 9.39 -8.53 -11.33
N ALA A 71 8.67 -9.63 -11.53
CA ALA A 71 7.29 -9.75 -11.07
C ALA A 71 7.23 -9.69 -9.54
N LYS A 72 8.18 -10.35 -8.86
CA LYS A 72 8.33 -10.24 -7.40
C LYS A 72 8.68 -8.81 -6.99
N MET A 73 9.62 -8.15 -7.65
CA MET A 73 9.99 -6.77 -7.30
C MET A 73 8.87 -5.74 -7.53
N LEU A 74 7.98 -5.99 -8.49
CA LEU A 74 6.97 -5.02 -8.92
C LEU A 74 5.57 -5.28 -8.35
N SER A 75 5.36 -6.42 -7.69
CA SER A 75 4.11 -6.76 -7.01
C SER A 75 4.09 -6.19 -5.59
N PRO A 76 3.00 -5.58 -5.11
CA PRO A 76 2.86 -5.14 -3.72
C PRO A 76 2.87 -6.33 -2.74
N GLU A 77 2.29 -7.47 -3.12
CA GLU A 77 2.07 -8.61 -2.22
C GLU A 77 3.30 -9.48 -1.99
N SER A 78 4.39 -9.26 -2.72
CA SER A 78 5.59 -10.12 -2.66
C SER A 78 6.48 -9.85 -1.45
N THR A 79 6.23 -8.77 -0.71
CA THR A 79 7.07 -8.32 0.40
C THR A 79 6.46 -8.78 1.72
N GLU A 80 6.37 -10.10 1.90
CA GLU A 80 5.94 -10.73 3.16
C GLU A 80 7.01 -10.66 4.27
N VAL A 81 8.17 -10.10 3.97
CA VAL A 81 9.28 -9.91 4.91
C VAL A 81 8.95 -8.73 5.83
N GLY A 82 9.10 -8.94 7.14
CA GLY A 82 9.04 -7.87 8.12
C GLY A 82 10.42 -7.22 8.25
N PHE A 83 10.48 -5.89 8.14
CA PHE A 83 11.70 -5.11 8.23
C PHE A 83 12.03 -4.78 9.69
N ASP A 84 13.26 -4.99 10.12
CA ASP A 84 13.73 -4.54 11.41
C ASP A 84 14.40 -3.16 11.34
N LEU A 85 14.88 -2.65 12.48
CA LEU A 85 15.51 -1.34 12.53
C LEU A 85 16.79 -1.24 11.69
N GLU A 86 17.53 -2.33 11.54
CA GLU A 86 18.77 -2.33 10.77
C GLU A 86 18.46 -2.23 9.27
N ASP A 87 17.43 -2.95 8.80
CA ASP A 87 16.92 -2.80 7.43
C ASP A 87 16.48 -1.35 7.13
N LEU A 88 15.77 -0.71 8.08
CA LEU A 88 15.28 0.66 7.91
C LEU A 88 16.41 1.68 7.74
N LYS A 89 17.57 1.45 8.39
CA LYS A 89 18.74 2.35 8.28
C LYS A 89 19.41 2.27 6.92
N GLU A 90 19.22 1.18 6.18
CA GLU A 90 19.77 1.05 4.82
C GLU A 90 19.01 1.91 3.79
N ILE A 91 17.77 2.30 4.11
CA ILE A 91 16.89 3.09 3.23
C ILE A 91 17.15 4.58 3.47
N GLU A 92 17.89 5.21 2.56
CA GLU A 92 18.39 6.59 2.72
C GLU A 92 17.28 7.65 2.67
N GLU A 93 16.14 7.34 2.03
CA GLU A 93 14.99 8.24 1.99
C GLU A 93 14.22 8.27 3.32
N ILE A 94 14.53 7.39 4.26
CA ILE A 94 13.99 7.47 5.62
C ILE A 94 14.86 8.45 6.42
N ASN A 95 14.22 9.51 6.91
CA ASN A 95 14.86 10.46 7.80
C ASN A 95 15.18 9.77 9.14
N SER A 96 16.47 9.59 9.43
CA SER A 96 16.94 8.85 10.61
C SER A 96 16.47 9.45 11.94
N ASP A 97 16.29 10.77 12.00
CA ASP A 97 15.86 11.47 13.22
C ASP A 97 14.39 11.19 13.53
N MET A 98 13.60 10.81 12.51
CA MET A 98 12.21 10.42 12.67
C MET A 98 12.02 8.96 13.10
N LEU A 99 13.02 8.08 12.92
CA LEU A 99 12.90 6.66 13.25
C LEU A 99 12.45 6.42 14.70
N PRO A 100 13.02 7.04 15.74
CA PRO A 100 12.57 6.84 17.12
C PRO A 100 11.10 7.20 17.35
N ILE A 101 10.63 8.27 16.67
CA ILE A 101 9.23 8.73 16.74
C ILE A 101 8.32 7.71 16.06
N PHE A 102 8.70 7.23 14.87
CA PHE A 102 7.94 6.21 14.14
C PHE A 102 7.83 4.90 14.93
N GLN A 103 8.92 4.45 15.54
CA GLN A 103 8.94 3.25 16.39
C GLN A 103 8.01 3.39 17.60
N THR A 104 8.05 4.55 18.25
CA THR A 104 7.19 4.83 19.43
C THR A 104 5.71 4.83 19.05
N ILE A 105 5.36 5.38 17.88
CA ILE A 105 3.97 5.51 17.42
C ILE A 105 3.38 4.16 17.02
N LEU A 106 4.14 3.35 16.28
CA LEU A 106 3.66 2.06 15.80
C LEU A 106 3.78 0.95 16.85
N ASP A 107 4.76 1.06 17.75
CA ASP A 107 5.06 0.06 18.80
C ASP A 107 5.23 -1.36 18.23
N LYS A 108 6.04 -1.46 17.17
CA LYS A 108 6.32 -2.73 16.46
C LYS A 108 7.79 -3.08 16.52
N LYS A 109 8.07 -4.39 16.58
CA LYS A 109 9.43 -4.93 16.44
C LYS A 109 9.85 -5.07 14.99
N THR A 110 8.91 -5.43 14.13
CA THR A 110 9.09 -5.57 12.69
C THR A 110 8.02 -4.76 11.97
N TYR A 111 8.38 -4.21 10.82
CA TYR A 111 7.56 -3.31 10.03
C TYR A 111 7.13 -3.99 8.74
N SER A 112 5.89 -3.80 8.34
CA SER A 112 5.43 -4.25 7.02
C SER A 112 6.01 -3.37 5.92
N TYR A 113 5.98 -3.84 4.67
CA TYR A 113 6.36 -3.00 3.54
C TYR A 113 5.56 -1.68 3.46
N ILE A 114 4.28 -1.69 3.84
CA ILE A 114 3.46 -0.48 3.88
C ILE A 114 3.96 0.50 4.96
N ASP A 115 4.38 0.01 6.12
CA ASP A 115 4.97 0.84 7.16
C ASP A 115 6.26 1.51 6.65
N VAL A 116 7.15 0.75 6.00
CA VAL A 116 8.39 1.28 5.40
C VAL A 116 8.09 2.33 4.33
N LEU A 117 7.14 2.05 3.45
CA LEU A 117 6.69 3.00 2.43
C LEU A 117 6.17 4.30 3.07
N MET A 118 5.40 4.19 4.15
CA MET A 118 4.91 5.35 4.89
C MET A 118 6.05 6.15 5.55
N PHE A 119 7.09 5.50 6.07
CA PHE A 119 8.25 6.20 6.64
C PHE A 119 8.98 7.03 5.58
N VAL A 120 9.19 6.48 4.38
CA VAL A 120 9.78 7.23 3.27
C VAL A 120 8.89 8.40 2.86
N ILE A 121 7.58 8.17 2.70
CA ILE A 121 6.64 9.22 2.31
C ILE A 121 6.62 10.35 3.34
N LEU A 122 6.57 10.03 4.64
CA LEU A 122 6.56 11.03 5.71
C LEU A 122 7.89 11.77 5.83
N SER A 123 9.01 11.10 5.58
CA SER A 123 10.34 11.73 5.53
C SER A 123 10.42 12.75 4.40
N LYS A 124 9.95 12.39 3.21
CA LYS A 124 9.85 13.31 2.07
C LYS A 124 8.90 14.49 2.34
N LEU A 125 7.73 14.23 2.94
CA LEU A 125 6.77 15.27 3.30
C LEU A 125 7.35 16.23 4.36
N LYS A 126 8.12 15.71 5.31
CA LYS A 126 8.79 16.52 6.33
C LYS A 126 9.69 17.58 5.69
N GLU A 127 10.48 17.19 4.70
CA GLU A 127 11.37 18.11 3.98
C GLU A 127 10.60 19.06 3.07
N GLU A 128 9.71 18.54 2.21
CA GLU A 128 9.01 19.33 1.21
C GLU A 128 8.04 20.37 1.81
N LEU A 129 7.43 20.05 2.96
CA LEU A 129 6.50 20.94 3.66
C LEU A 129 7.11 21.59 4.92
N ASN A 130 8.39 21.37 5.17
CA ASN A 130 9.10 21.84 6.36
C ASN A 130 8.38 21.50 7.68
N LEU A 131 7.90 20.26 7.80
CA LEU A 131 7.17 19.80 8.99
C LEU A 131 8.13 19.59 10.16
N ASN A 132 7.69 19.97 11.36
CA ASN A 132 8.37 19.58 12.57
C ASN A 132 8.07 18.11 12.94
N GLU A 133 8.88 17.54 13.83
CA GLU A 133 8.75 16.16 14.32
C GLU A 133 7.34 15.84 14.85
N LYS A 134 6.74 16.77 15.59
CA LYS A 134 5.40 16.60 16.14
C LYS A 134 4.35 16.52 15.03
N GLN A 135 4.42 17.38 14.02
CA GLN A 135 3.50 17.38 12.88
C GLN A 135 3.63 16.07 12.09
N THR A 136 4.85 15.66 11.76
CA THR A 136 5.10 14.39 11.04
C THR A 136 4.62 13.18 11.85
N GLY A 137 4.91 13.14 13.16
CA GLY A 137 4.42 12.09 14.04
C GLY A 137 2.89 12.07 14.16
N THR A 138 2.24 13.25 14.25
CA THR A 138 0.77 13.35 14.30
C THR A 138 0.12 12.77 13.04
N LEU A 139 0.72 12.98 11.86
CA LEU A 139 0.24 12.37 10.62
C LEU A 139 0.31 10.83 10.68
N LEU A 140 1.42 10.26 11.17
CA LEU A 140 1.54 8.81 11.31
C LEU A 140 0.53 8.25 12.32
N GLU A 141 0.42 8.89 13.48
CA GLU A 141 -0.51 8.50 14.55
C GLU A 141 -1.96 8.47 14.02
N GLY A 142 -2.37 9.47 13.24
CA GLY A 142 -3.70 9.50 12.63
C GLY A 142 -3.95 8.44 11.56
N LEU A 143 -2.89 7.90 10.94
CA LEU A 143 -2.99 6.92 9.87
C LEU A 143 -2.75 5.47 10.33
N LYS A 144 -2.11 5.24 11.49
CA LYS A 144 -1.58 3.92 11.88
C LYS A 144 -2.61 2.78 11.85
N MET A 145 -3.84 3.04 12.29
CA MET A 145 -4.94 2.06 12.32
C MET A 145 -5.36 1.60 10.93
N HIS A 146 -5.07 2.39 9.89
CA HIS A 146 -5.44 2.09 8.52
C HIS A 146 -4.33 1.39 7.74
N LEU A 147 -3.07 1.48 8.18
CA LEU A 147 -1.92 0.89 7.48
C LEU A 147 -1.97 -0.64 7.46
N GLU A 148 -2.41 -1.26 8.57
CA GLU A 148 -2.44 -2.73 8.72
C GLU A 148 -3.43 -3.42 7.77
N GLY A 149 -4.43 -2.69 7.28
CA GLY A 149 -5.41 -3.22 6.33
C GLY A 149 -4.96 -3.12 4.85
N MET A 150 -3.87 -2.42 4.55
CA MET A 150 -3.47 -2.14 3.17
C MET A 150 -2.69 -3.32 2.58
N LYS A 151 -3.23 -3.87 1.49
CA LYS A 151 -2.61 -4.98 0.75
C LYS A 151 -1.96 -4.55 -0.57
N THR A 152 -2.22 -3.32 -1.00
CA THR A 152 -1.74 -2.77 -2.27
C THR A 152 -1.18 -1.37 -2.04
N THR A 153 -0.48 -0.83 -3.03
CA THR A 153 0.04 0.54 -3.01
C THR A 153 -0.72 1.48 -3.96
N ASP A 154 -1.83 1.03 -4.55
CA ASP A 154 -2.66 1.82 -5.48
C ASP A 154 -3.58 2.81 -4.75
N TYR A 155 -2.95 3.59 -3.88
CA TYR A 155 -3.58 4.63 -3.10
C TYR A 155 -2.93 5.98 -3.38
N ILE A 156 -3.73 7.03 -3.21
CA ILE A 156 -3.27 8.41 -3.14
C ILE A 156 -3.35 8.84 -1.68
N LEU A 157 -2.22 9.28 -1.14
CA LEU A 157 -2.14 10.04 0.10
C LEU A 157 -2.31 11.52 -0.24
N ILE A 158 -3.30 12.16 0.37
CA ILE A 158 -3.54 13.60 0.25
C ILE A 158 -3.26 14.24 1.59
N ILE A 159 -2.35 15.22 1.59
CA ILE A 159 -2.09 16.08 2.74
C ILE A 159 -2.82 17.39 2.53
N PHE A 160 -3.56 17.78 3.56
CA PHE A 160 -4.24 19.07 3.62
C PHE A 160 -3.97 19.72 4.96
N ASN A 161 -4.01 21.05 5.00
CA ASN A 161 -3.81 21.80 6.23
C ASN A 161 -5.02 22.68 6.54
N GLN A 162 -5.10 23.02 7.82
CA GLN A 162 -5.90 24.13 8.32
C GLN A 162 -5.00 24.91 9.27
N GLU A 163 -4.67 26.14 8.89
CA GLU A 163 -3.71 26.98 9.61
C GLU A 163 -2.34 26.28 9.75
N THR A 164 -1.97 25.88 10.97
CA THR A 164 -0.69 25.25 11.30
C THR A 164 -0.77 23.72 11.44
N ASN A 165 -1.97 23.16 11.33
CA ASN A 165 -2.22 21.72 11.50
C ASN A 165 -2.32 21.03 10.15
N TYR A 166 -1.71 19.84 10.06
CA TYR A 166 -1.73 19.00 8.87
C TYR A 166 -2.55 17.74 9.14
N PHE A 167 -3.27 17.30 8.11
CA PHE A 167 -4.13 16.15 8.13
C PHE A 167 -3.90 15.33 6.86
N ALA A 168 -4.23 14.05 6.93
CA ALA A 168 -4.02 13.11 5.84
C ALA A 168 -5.30 12.32 5.53
N VAL A 169 -5.50 12.06 4.24
CA VAL A 169 -6.49 11.09 3.74
C VAL A 169 -5.78 10.13 2.80
N ILE A 170 -6.02 8.83 2.98
CA ILE A 170 -5.62 7.80 2.01
C ILE A 170 -6.87 7.36 1.26
N SER A 171 -6.81 7.34 -0.06
CA SER A 171 -7.93 6.95 -0.91
C SER A 171 -7.46 6.18 -2.14
N GLN A 172 -8.32 5.35 -2.71
CA GLN A 172 -8.05 4.76 -4.01
C GLN A 172 -8.05 5.85 -5.08
N GLU A 173 -7.15 5.74 -6.05
CA GLU A 173 -6.90 6.78 -7.05
C GLU A 173 -8.14 7.23 -7.85
N GLN A 174 -9.11 6.33 -8.05
CA GLN A 174 -10.31 6.63 -8.83
C GLN A 174 -11.49 7.12 -8.00
N SER A 175 -11.31 7.32 -6.69
CA SER A 175 -12.37 7.79 -5.81
C SER A 175 -12.36 9.31 -5.68
N PRO A 176 -13.48 10.03 -5.95
CA PRO A 176 -13.54 11.46 -5.74
C PRO A 176 -13.45 11.79 -4.24
N ILE A 177 -12.59 12.75 -3.89
CA ILE A 177 -12.52 13.31 -2.54
C ILE A 177 -13.10 14.71 -2.57
N TYR A 178 -14.11 14.94 -1.72
CA TYR A 178 -14.68 16.26 -1.46
C TYR A 178 -14.21 16.72 -0.08
N LEU A 179 -13.51 17.84 -0.02
CA LEU A 179 -13.06 18.44 1.23
C LEU A 179 -13.86 19.72 1.52
N ASP A 180 -14.03 20.02 2.80
CA ASP A 180 -14.53 21.31 3.26
C ASP A 180 -13.64 22.43 2.69
N THR A 181 -14.26 23.53 2.25
CA THR A 181 -13.57 24.67 1.60
C THR A 181 -12.55 25.36 2.50
N ARG A 182 -12.57 25.10 3.81
CA ARG A 182 -11.58 25.61 4.77
C ARG A 182 -10.24 24.86 4.72
N PHE A 183 -10.19 23.70 4.10
CA PHE A 183 -8.96 22.93 3.95
C PHE A 183 -8.26 23.29 2.64
N GLU A 184 -6.95 23.48 2.72
CA GLU A 184 -6.10 23.62 1.54
C GLU A 184 -5.34 22.31 1.31
N ILE A 185 -5.40 21.80 0.08
CA ILE A 185 -4.61 20.63 -0.31
C ILE A 185 -3.18 21.08 -0.60
N VAL A 186 -2.24 20.70 0.26
CA VAL A 186 -0.83 21.06 0.13
C VAL A 186 -0.02 20.01 -0.63
N LYS A 187 -0.45 18.74 -0.61
CA LYS A 187 0.25 17.67 -1.35
C LYS A 187 -0.68 16.53 -1.74
N LYS A 188 -0.40 15.92 -2.89
CA LYS A 188 -0.95 14.63 -3.33
C LYS A 188 0.19 13.71 -3.72
N ILE A 189 0.22 12.52 -3.15
CA ILE A 189 1.29 11.53 -3.35
C ILE A 189 0.64 10.22 -3.78
N ARG A 190 1.07 9.71 -4.94
CA ARG A 190 0.72 8.37 -5.41
C ARG A 190 1.65 7.37 -4.73
N MET A 191 1.11 6.53 -3.85
CA MET A 191 1.92 5.61 -3.05
C MET A 191 2.63 4.57 -3.92
N ASN A 192 2.02 4.14 -5.02
CA ASN A 192 2.62 3.19 -5.96
C ASN A 192 3.85 3.76 -6.70
N GLU A 193 3.89 5.07 -6.99
CA GLU A 193 5.06 5.69 -7.61
C GLU A 193 6.26 5.67 -6.67
N VAL A 194 6.04 6.06 -5.40
CA VAL A 194 7.06 6.01 -4.37
C VAL A 194 7.49 4.55 -4.11
N SER A 195 6.53 3.63 -4.06
CA SER A 195 6.79 2.20 -3.94
C SER A 195 7.70 1.67 -5.04
N ASN A 196 7.42 1.99 -6.31
CA ASN A 196 8.24 1.56 -7.43
C ASN A 196 9.67 2.12 -7.33
N GLN A 197 9.85 3.38 -6.92
CA GLN A 197 11.17 4.00 -6.73
C GLN A 197 11.99 3.30 -5.65
N ILE A 198 11.37 3.04 -4.49
CA ILE A 198 12.04 2.40 -3.36
C ILE A 198 12.37 0.94 -3.69
N LYS A 199 11.42 0.17 -4.26
CA LYS A 199 11.65 -1.23 -4.66
C LYS A 199 12.73 -1.35 -5.73
N PHE A 200 12.83 -0.37 -6.64
CA PHE A 200 13.92 -0.30 -7.62
C PHE A 200 15.28 -0.20 -6.93
N LYS A 201 15.39 0.72 -5.97
CA LYS A 201 16.67 1.08 -5.36
C LYS A 201 17.17 0.07 -4.33
N TYR A 202 16.26 -0.46 -3.51
CA TYR A 202 16.58 -1.39 -2.42
C TYR A 202 16.09 -2.80 -2.71
N SER A 203 16.13 -3.21 -3.97
CA SER A 203 15.70 -4.54 -4.40
C SER A 203 16.37 -5.67 -3.60
N LYS A 204 17.61 -5.50 -3.16
CA LYS A 204 18.31 -6.47 -2.29
C LYS A 204 17.74 -6.53 -0.87
N VAL A 205 17.48 -5.38 -0.25
CA VAL A 205 16.88 -5.29 1.09
C VAL A 205 15.49 -5.92 1.10
N PHE A 206 14.71 -5.69 0.05
CA PHE A 206 13.36 -6.24 -0.07
C PHE A 206 13.30 -7.72 -0.48
N ASN A 207 14.42 -8.33 -0.91
CA ASN A 207 14.49 -9.72 -1.37
C ASN A 207 15.53 -10.58 -0.62
N SER A 208 16.09 -10.08 0.48
CA SER A 208 17.22 -10.69 1.21
C SER A 208 16.95 -12.12 1.73
N ASP A 209 15.68 -12.51 1.92
CA ASP A 209 15.32 -13.87 2.33
C ASP A 209 15.31 -14.93 1.20
N MET A 210 15.39 -14.51 -0.08
CA MET A 210 15.40 -15.47 -1.20
C MET A 210 16.71 -16.27 -1.29
N GLU A 211 17.82 -15.75 -0.77
CA GLU A 211 19.09 -16.49 -0.74
C GLU A 211 19.16 -17.50 0.41
N ASN A 212 18.47 -17.25 1.53
CA ASN A 212 18.51 -18.14 2.70
C ASN A 212 17.59 -19.37 2.59
N LYS A 213 16.58 -19.37 1.71
CA LYS A 213 15.65 -20.52 1.55
C LYS A 213 16.14 -21.60 0.58
N ASN A 214 17.21 -21.37 -0.19
CA ASN A 214 17.80 -22.38 -1.08
C ASN A 214 18.86 -23.27 -0.39
N GLY A 215 19.16 -23.02 0.89
CA GLY A 215 20.20 -23.74 1.64
C GLY A 215 19.71 -24.93 2.47
N ASP A 216 18.40 -25.12 2.63
CA ASP A 216 17.88 -26.12 3.59
C ASP A 216 16.74 -26.96 2.99
N SER A 217 17.06 -27.70 1.93
CA SER A 217 16.24 -28.81 1.46
C SER A 217 17.10 -30.06 1.29
N SER A 218 17.67 -30.53 2.39
CA SER A 218 18.08 -31.92 2.53
C SER A 218 17.99 -32.39 3.98
N LYS A 219 16.85 -32.98 4.35
CA LYS A 219 16.73 -34.23 5.14
C LYS A 219 15.31 -34.42 5.67
N GLY A 220 14.82 -35.65 5.51
CA GLY A 220 13.80 -36.21 6.40
C GLY A 220 12.44 -36.46 5.78
N ALA A 221 12.36 -37.53 4.97
CA ALA A 221 11.10 -38.20 4.65
C ALA A 221 10.84 -39.32 5.68
N SER A 222 9.62 -39.37 6.23
CA SER A 222 8.83 -40.53 6.73
C SER A 222 7.82 -39.96 7.75
N ASP A 223 6.51 -40.21 7.71
CA ASP A 223 5.80 -41.47 7.49
C ASP A 223 4.32 -41.19 7.09
N PRO A 224 3.61 -42.15 6.47
CA PRO A 224 2.20 -42.03 6.16
C PRO A 224 1.29 -42.77 7.17
N SER A 225 0.04 -42.31 7.20
CA SER A 225 -1.17 -43.14 7.19
C SER A 225 -2.06 -43.26 8.45
N TYR A 226 -3.34 -43.27 8.12
CA TYR A 226 -4.50 -43.92 8.73
C TYR A 226 -5.32 -43.27 9.85
N SER A 227 -6.62 -43.38 9.58
CA SER A 227 -7.84 -43.01 10.29
C SER A 227 -8.01 -43.69 11.65
N ASP A 228 -8.80 -43.10 12.55
CA ASP A 228 -10.15 -43.64 12.84
C ASP A 228 -10.99 -42.75 13.76
N ARG A 229 -12.28 -43.08 13.72
CA ARG A 229 -13.46 -42.46 14.34
C ARG A 229 -13.50 -42.51 15.87
N GLN A 230 -14.30 -41.60 16.46
CA GLN A 230 -15.41 -41.82 17.44
C GLN A 230 -15.49 -40.58 18.36
N ALA A 231 -16.56 -39.79 18.37
CA ALA A 231 -17.95 -40.02 18.79
C ALA A 231 -18.21 -39.47 20.22
N SER A 232 -19.26 -38.65 20.32
CA SER A 232 -20.07 -38.34 21.53
C SER A 232 -19.35 -37.62 22.68
N SER A 233 -19.96 -36.75 23.49
CA SER A 233 -21.36 -36.33 23.67
C SER A 233 -21.36 -35.12 24.64
N GLU A 234 -22.49 -34.40 24.66
CA GLU A 234 -23.00 -33.59 25.78
C GLU A 234 -22.14 -32.37 26.18
N GLY A 235 -22.63 -31.14 26.13
CA GLY A 235 -23.94 -30.67 26.56
C GLY A 235 -23.70 -29.75 27.74
N GLU A 236 -23.96 -28.44 27.60
CA GLU A 236 -24.73 -27.64 28.57
C GLU A 236 -24.73 -26.15 28.23
N ASN A 237 -25.96 -25.62 28.26
CA ASN A 237 -26.29 -24.20 28.23
C ASN A 237 -25.64 -23.46 29.41
N ASN A 238 -25.24 -22.22 29.18
CA ASN A 238 -25.60 -21.16 30.13
C ASN A 238 -25.77 -19.80 29.45
N ARG A 239 -27.03 -19.36 29.40
CA ARG A 239 -27.45 -17.98 29.16
C ARG A 239 -27.14 -17.16 30.41
N SER A 240 -26.37 -16.09 30.25
CA SER A 240 -26.29 -15.02 31.24
C SER A 240 -26.87 -13.73 30.66
N ASN A 241 -28.03 -13.35 31.22
CA ASN A 241 -28.68 -12.06 31.07
C ASN A 241 -27.75 -10.92 31.50
N SER A 242 -27.54 -9.92 30.64
CA SER A 242 -27.03 -8.61 31.06
C SER A 242 -28.03 -7.52 30.66
N LYS A 243 -28.38 -6.72 31.66
CA LYS A 243 -29.38 -5.66 31.65
C LYS A 243 -29.06 -4.60 30.59
N LYS A 244 -30.02 -4.27 29.72
CA LYS A 244 -30.01 -3.06 28.91
C LYS A 244 -29.98 -1.84 29.84
N LYS A 245 -28.87 -1.10 29.82
CA LYS A 245 -28.84 0.31 30.24
C LYS A 245 -29.60 1.09 29.17
N GLU A 246 -30.61 1.84 29.58
CA GLU A 246 -31.21 2.88 28.76
C GLU A 246 -30.14 3.92 28.45
N ASN A 247 -29.83 4.12 27.18
CA ASN A 247 -28.99 5.21 26.72
C ASN A 247 -29.86 6.47 26.75
N GLU A 248 -29.53 7.43 27.61
CA GLU A 248 -30.05 8.79 27.51
C GLU A 248 -29.54 9.40 26.20
N ASP A 249 -30.47 9.86 25.38
CA ASP A 249 -30.17 10.45 24.09
C ASP A 249 -29.54 11.83 24.26
N ILE A 250 -28.36 12.02 23.71
CA ILE A 250 -27.64 13.29 23.73
C ILE A 250 -28.01 14.05 22.46
N PHE A 251 -28.50 15.28 22.58
CA PHE A 251 -28.86 16.13 21.45
C PHE A 251 -27.90 17.30 21.28
N LEU A 252 -27.44 17.55 20.05
CA LEU A 252 -26.75 18.78 19.68
C LEU A 252 -27.73 19.75 19.01
N LYS A 253 -27.81 20.99 19.51
CA LYS A 253 -28.65 22.04 18.93
C LYS A 253 -27.81 22.98 18.06
N PHE A 254 -28.22 23.16 16.81
CA PHE A 254 -27.66 24.15 15.90
C PHE A 254 -28.78 24.99 15.32
N ASN A 255 -28.76 26.32 15.55
CA ASN A 255 -29.59 27.36 14.94
C ASN A 255 -30.88 26.84 14.23
N ASN A 256 -31.79 26.31 15.06
CA ASN A 256 -33.13 25.80 14.78
C ASN A 256 -33.31 24.31 14.45
N TRP A 257 -32.28 23.47 14.48
CA TRP A 257 -32.41 22.00 14.41
C TRP A 257 -31.71 21.30 15.57
N GLU A 258 -32.29 20.17 15.99
CA GLU A 258 -31.72 19.28 17.01
C GLU A 258 -31.35 17.95 16.36
N VAL A 259 -30.13 17.49 16.57
CA VAL A 259 -29.63 16.19 16.07
C VAL A 259 -29.39 15.28 17.26
N ARG A 260 -30.02 14.11 17.25
CA ARG A 260 -29.83 13.02 18.22
C ARG A 260 -28.52 12.28 17.90
N LEU A 261 -27.63 12.18 18.86
CA LEU A 261 -26.40 11.38 18.79
C LEU A 261 -26.66 9.91 19.13
#